data_AF-A0A962WA07-F1
#
_entry.id   AF-A0A962WA07-F1
#
_cell.length_a   1.000
_cell.length_b   1.000
_cell.length_c   1.000
_cell.angle_alpha   90.00
_cell.angle_beta   90.00
_cell.angle_gamma   90.00
#
_symmetry.space_group_name_H-M   'P 1'
#
loop_
_entity.id
_entity.type
_entity.pdbx_description
1 polymer ?
#
loop_
_entity_poly.entity_id
_entity_poly.type
_entity_poly.pdbx_seq_one_letter_code
_entity_poly.pdbx_strand_id
1 'polypeptide(L)'
;MDNEQTTEQRTLYRHPLAAVGGAITIAGGFLFVVLLMFELASGEENPYLAIGTFIAAPSLVMLGLGLFALSAWLQVRAARREGKKVRFNL
;
A
#
# COMPACT_ATOMS: atom_id res chain seq x y z
N MET A 1 16.28 36.97 -15.27
CA MET A 1 16.80 36.23 -14.10
C MET A 1 15.81 35.15 -13.85
N ASP A 2 16.08 34.04 -14.50
CA ASP A 2 15.08 33.06 -14.88
C ASP A 2 15.07 32.12 -13.70
N ASN A 3 14.03 32.23 -12.87
CA ASN A 3 13.94 31.50 -11.61
C ASN A 3 13.72 30.03 -11.96
N GLU A 4 14.83 29.34 -12.20
CA GLU A 4 14.93 27.94 -12.54
C GLU A 4 14.28 27.17 -11.38
N GLN A 5 12.99 26.86 -11.55
CA GLN A 5 12.25 26.11 -10.56
C GLN A 5 12.81 24.69 -10.57
N THR A 6 13.83 24.46 -9.74
CA THR A 6 14.42 23.15 -9.49
C THR A 6 13.28 22.23 -9.04
N THR A 7 12.79 21.42 -9.96
CA THR A 7 11.71 20.46 -9.68
C THR A 7 12.31 19.39 -8.78
N GLU A 8 12.15 19.55 -7.46
CA GLU A 8 12.68 18.63 -6.47
C GLU A 8 12.01 17.26 -6.67
N GLN A 9 12.76 16.29 -7.21
CA GLN A 9 12.27 14.92 -7.38
C GLN A 9 12.12 14.29 -5.99
N ARG A 10 10.87 14.10 -5.53
CA ARG A 10 10.59 13.40 -4.28
C ARG A 10 10.12 11.98 -4.59
N THR A 11 10.87 11.00 -4.09
CA THR A 11 10.44 9.59 -4.12
C THR A 11 9.27 9.41 -3.16
N LEU A 12 8.25 8.68 -3.63
CA LEU A 12 7.04 8.39 -2.85
C LEU A 12 7.37 7.58 -1.59
N TYR A 13 8.39 6.71 -1.67
CA TYR A 13 8.88 5.86 -0.58
C TYR A 13 9.63 6.61 0.52
N ARG A 14 9.94 7.90 0.34
CA ARG A 14 10.57 8.71 1.40
C ARG A 14 9.63 8.92 2.59
N HIS A 15 8.32 8.71 2.40
CA HIS A 15 7.33 8.82 3.46
C HIS A 15 7.19 7.46 4.17
N PRO A 16 7.42 7.38 5.50
CA PRO A 16 7.40 6.11 6.24
C PRO A 16 6.05 5.39 6.13
N LEU A 17 4.95 6.15 6.05
CA LEU A 17 3.61 5.58 5.84
C LEU A 17 3.46 4.86 4.48
N ALA A 18 4.15 5.33 3.43
CA ALA A 18 4.14 4.65 2.13
C ALA A 18 4.87 3.32 2.23
N ALA A 19 6.05 3.30 2.88
CA ALA A 19 6.81 2.08 3.08
C ALA A 19 6.02 1.04 3.92
N VAL A 20 5.38 1.48 5.01
CA VAL A 20 4.56 0.62 5.86
C VAL A 20 3.32 0.10 5.11
N GLY A 21 2.59 0.97 4.40
CA GLY A 21 1.42 0.55 3.61
C GLY A 21 1.79 -0.45 2.51
N GLY A 22 2.89 -0.20 1.81
CA GLY A 22 3.44 -1.13 0.81
C GLY A 22 3.83 -2.48 1.44
N ALA A 23 4.54 -2.47 2.57
CA ALA A 23 4.94 -3.68 3.27
C ALA A 23 3.73 -4.52 3.75
N ILE A 24 2.70 -3.86 4.33
CA ILE A 24 1.45 -4.53 4.75
C ILE A 24 0.74 -5.13 3.55
N THR A 25 0.69 -4.43 2.42
CA THR A 25 0.08 -4.94 1.18
C THR A 25 0.77 -6.23 0.72
N ILE A 26 2.10 -6.22 0.66
CA ILE A 26 2.89 -7.38 0.23
C ILE A 26 2.73 -8.55 1.21
N ALA A 27 2.84 -8.28 2.51
CA ALA A 27 2.66 -9.29 3.56
C ALA A 27 1.25 -9.88 3.56
N GLY A 28 0.22 -9.05 3.39
CA GLY A 28 -1.18 -9.49 3.28
C GLY A 28 -1.42 -10.32 2.03
N GLY A 29 -0.82 -9.95 0.89
CA GLY A 29 -0.91 -10.73 -0.35
C GLY A 29 -0.22 -12.08 -0.21
N PHE A 30 0.95 -12.11 0.42
CA PHE A 30 1.64 -13.36 0.73
C PHE A 30 0.80 -14.25 1.67
N LEU A 31 0.23 -13.68 2.74
CA LEU A 31 -0.66 -14.39 3.65
C LEU A 31 -1.88 -14.96 2.92
N PHE A 32 -2.50 -14.19 2.03
CA PHE A 32 -3.62 -14.67 1.20
C PHE A 32 -3.22 -15.89 0.37
N VAL A 33 -2.07 -15.86 -0.31
CA VAL A 33 -1.59 -16.99 -1.12
C VAL A 33 -1.37 -18.23 -0.26
N VAL A 34 -0.73 -18.07 0.90
CA VAL A 34 -0.48 -19.19 1.84
C VAL A 34 -1.80 -19.79 2.32
N LEU A 35 -2.74 -18.96 2.78
CA LEU A 35 -4.05 -19.42 3.25
C LEU A 35 -4.86 -20.09 2.13
N LEU A 36 -4.81 -19.54 0.92
CA LEU A 36 -5.47 -20.14 -0.23
C LEU A 36 -4.86 -21.50 -0.59
N MET A 37 -3.54 -21.67 -0.49
CA MET A 37 -2.92 -22.99 -0.66
C MET A 37 -3.38 -23.98 0.42
N PHE A 38 -3.54 -23.55 1.67
CA PHE A 38 -4.10 -24.39 2.73
C PHE A 38 -5.54 -24.80 2.44
N GLU A 39 -6.39 -23.85 2.01
CA GLU A 39 -7.79 -24.11 1.66
C GLU A 39 -7.90 -25.16 0.54
N LEU A 40 -7.03 -25.09 -0.47
CA LEU A 40 -7.00 -26.06 -1.56
C LEU A 40 -6.43 -27.42 -1.14
N ALA A 41 -5.61 -27.47 -0.10
CA ALA A 41 -4.95 -28.69 0.37
C ALA A 41 -5.71 -29.42 1.48
N SER A 42 -6.58 -28.74 2.25
CA SER A 42 -7.16 -29.29 3.48
C SER A 42 -8.15 -30.43 3.24
N GLY A 43 -8.77 -30.54 2.05
CA GLY A 43 -9.71 -31.62 1.69
C GLY A 43 -11.03 -31.62 2.48
N GLU A 44 -11.07 -30.98 3.65
CA GLU A 44 -12.23 -30.73 4.50
C GLU A 44 -12.62 -29.24 4.48
N GLU A 45 -13.92 -28.99 4.56
CA GLU A 45 -14.47 -27.64 4.69
C GLU A 45 -14.20 -27.09 6.11
N ASN A 46 -13.31 -26.09 6.20
CA ASN A 46 -13.02 -25.38 7.44
C ASN A 46 -13.54 -23.93 7.36
N PRO A 47 -14.67 -23.60 8.02
CA PRO A 47 -15.25 -22.27 7.92
C PRO A 47 -14.35 -21.17 8.51
N TYR A 48 -13.47 -21.51 9.47
CA TYR A 48 -12.53 -20.54 10.04
C TYR A 48 -11.38 -20.23 9.06
N LEU A 49 -10.92 -21.24 8.32
CA LEU A 49 -9.93 -21.06 7.28
C LEU A 49 -10.49 -20.19 6.16
N ALA A 50 -11.73 -20.46 5.72
CA ALA A 50 -12.42 -19.66 4.72
C ALA A 50 -12.58 -18.18 5.14
N ILE A 51 -12.91 -17.90 6.42
CA ILE A 51 -12.96 -16.52 6.93
C ILE A 51 -11.57 -15.86 6.87
N GLY A 52 -10.52 -16.58 7.28
CA GLY A 52 -9.15 -16.11 7.20
C GLY A 52 -8.75 -15.77 5.75
N THR A 53 -9.02 -16.69 4.83
CA THR A 53 -8.65 -16.61 3.41
C THR A 53 -9.43 -15.53 2.67
N PHE A 54 -10.75 -15.49 2.80
CA PHE A 54 -11.61 -14.66 1.95
C PHE A 54 -12.05 -13.34 2.58
N ILE A 55 -11.86 -13.15 3.89
CA ILE A 55 -12.23 -11.90 4.58
C ILE A 55 -11.00 -11.25 5.18
N ALA A 56 -10.28 -11.94 6.05
CA ALA A 56 -9.21 -11.32 6.83
C ALA A 56 -8.01 -10.92 5.96
N ALA A 57 -7.50 -11.83 5.13
CA ALA A 57 -6.35 -11.54 4.28
C ALA A 57 -6.65 -10.45 3.22
N PRO A 58 -7.77 -10.47 2.48
CA PRO A 58 -8.14 -9.37 1.58
C PRO A 58 -8.32 -8.03 2.31
N SER A 59 -8.90 -8.05 3.50
CA SER A 59 -9.05 -6.84 4.32
C SER A 59 -7.69 -6.26 4.72
N LEU A 60 -6.72 -7.11 5.07
CA LEU A 60 -5.36 -6.68 5.39
C LEU A 60 -4.65 -6.06 4.17
N VAL A 61 -4.81 -6.65 2.98
CA VAL A 61 -4.30 -6.10 1.72
C VAL A 61 -4.92 -4.73 1.44
N MET A 62 -6.25 -4.61 1.58
CA MET A 62 -6.97 -3.35 1.41
C MET A 62 -6.50 -2.28 2.38
N LEU A 63 -6.24 -2.63 3.64
CA LEU A 63 -5.67 -1.71 4.63
C LEU A 63 -4.27 -1.23 4.24
N GLY A 64 -3.40 -2.13 3.78
CA GLY A 64 -2.07 -1.78 3.27
C GLY A 64 -2.14 -0.80 2.10
N LEU A 65 -2.99 -1.09 1.11
CA LEU A 65 -3.22 -0.22 -0.05
C LEU A 65 -3.81 1.12 0.36
N GLY A 66 -4.74 1.13 1.33
CA GLY A 66 -5.33 2.34 1.88
C GLY A 66 -4.28 3.24 2.53
N LEU A 67 -3.37 2.68 3.34
CA LEU A 67 -2.27 3.42 3.96
C LEU A 67 -1.29 3.96 2.91
N PHE A 68 -0.97 3.15 1.90
CA PHE A 68 -0.11 3.56 0.79
C PHE A 68 -0.73 4.73 0.00
N ALA A 69 -2.00 4.61 -0.40
CA ALA A 69 -2.72 5.67 -1.11
C ALA A 69 -2.88 6.93 -0.25
N LEU A 70 -3.17 6.79 1.05
CA LEU A 70 -3.26 7.91 1.98
C LEU A 70 -1.93 8.66 2.08
N SER A 71 -0.81 7.94 2.11
CA SER A 71 0.52 8.56 2.12
C SER A 71 0.79 9.40 0.86
N ALA A 72 0.36 8.91 -0.31
CA ALA A 72 0.48 9.64 -1.57
C ALA A 72 -0.43 10.88 -1.58
N TRP A 73 -1.67 10.75 -1.10
CA TRP A 73 -2.61 11.86 -1.00
C TRP A 73 -2.11 12.97 -0.07
N LEU A 74 -1.54 12.61 1.09
CA LEU A 74 -0.93 13.56 2.01
C LEU A 74 0.26 14.29 1.38
N GLN A 75 1.12 13.60 0.65
CA GLN A 75 2.24 14.22 -0.08
C GLN A 75 1.75 15.19 -1.16
N VAL A 76 0.74 14.81 -1.95
CA VAL A 76 0.12 15.70 -2.96
C VAL A 76 -0.50 16.92 -2.30
N ARG A 77 -1.21 16.74 -1.18
CA ARG A 77 -1.86 17.83 -0.45
C ARG A 77 -0.83 18.82 0.13
N ALA A 78 0.27 18.32 0.68
CA ALA A 78 1.36 19.16 1.18
C ALA A 78 2.03 19.95 0.04
N ALA A 79 2.34 19.30 -1.08
CA ALA A 79 2.92 19.92 -2.26
C ALA A 79 2.08 21.09 -2.82
N ARG A 80 0.75 20.88 -2.90
CA ARG A 80 -0.19 21.91 -3.36
C ARG A 80 -0.22 23.12 -2.43
N ARG A 81 -0.09 22.93 -1.11
CA ARG A 81 -0.02 24.03 -0.14
C ARG A 81 1.26 24.85 -0.28
N GLU A 82 2.37 24.22 -0.66
CA GLU A 82 3.65 24.90 -0.89
C GLU A 82 3.79 25.53 -2.29
N GLY A 83 2.79 25.39 -3.17
CA GLY A 83 2.85 25.91 -4.55
C GLY A 83 3.87 25.19 -5.44
N LYS A 84 4.42 24.05 -5.01
CA LYS A 84 5.43 23.28 -5.74
C LYS A 84 4.79 22.19 -6.61
N LYS A 85 5.24 22.06 -7.86
CA LYS A 85 4.88 20.92 -8.73
C LYS A 85 5.70 19.70 -8.31
N VAL A 86 5.08 18.73 -7.65
CA VAL A 86 5.74 17.45 -7.32
C VAL A 86 5.61 16.47 -8.48
N ARG A 87 6.74 16.00 -8.99
CA ARG A 87 6.83 14.79 -9.83
C ARG A 87 7.27 13.65 -8.92
N PHE A 88 6.39 12.67 -8.71
CA PHE A 88 6.75 11.44 -8.00
C PHE A 88 7.60 10.57 -8.91
N ASN A 89 8.67 10.01 -8.35
CA ASN A 89 9.37 8.87 -8.95
C ASN A 89 9.13 7.66 -8.04
N LEU A 90 8.80 6.52 -8.64
CA LEU A 90 8.53 5.27 -7.91
C LEU A 90 9.86 4.59 -7.58
#